data_AF-A0A2G6F2I1-F1
#
_entry.id   AF-A0A2G6F2I1-F1
#
_cell.length_a   1.000
_cell.length_b   1.000
_cell.length_c   1.000
_cell.angle_alpha   90.00
_cell.angle_beta   90.00
_cell.angle_gamma   90.00
#
_symmetry.space_group_name_H-M   'P 1'
#
loop_
_entity.id
_entity.type
_entity.pdbx_description
1 polymer ?
#
loop_
_entity_poly.entity_id
_entity_poly.type
_entity_poly.pdbx_seq_one_letter_code
_entity_poly.pdbx_strand_id
1 'polypeptide(L)'
;MFSFLLNVYRFIKILIKGLKEDTEFRALLIFITILLIGANVFYTQMEGWSIIDALYFSVMTMSTVGYGDLTPTTDISKLFTVIFTFLSIGAFVAFTAKFLNIIFEHNKRKAEKIKQKINNRKQKRQAT
;
A
#
# COMPACT_ATOMS: atom_id res chain seq x y z
N MET A 1 -17.36 12.13 17.60
CA MET A 1 -16.14 12.61 16.91
C MET A 1 -14.83 12.08 17.50
N PHE A 2 -14.62 12.12 18.82
CA PHE A 2 -13.38 11.65 19.46
C PHE A 2 -13.02 10.17 19.22
N SER A 3 -14.02 9.27 19.24
CA SER A 3 -13.80 7.82 18.97
C SER A 3 -13.30 7.54 17.55
N PHE A 4 -13.76 8.33 16.57
CA PHE A 4 -13.29 8.23 15.19
C PHE A 4 -11.81 8.60 15.08
N LEU A 5 -11.39 9.71 15.68
CA LEU A 5 -9.98 10.15 15.69
C LEU A 5 -9.06 9.10 16.35
N LEU A 6 -9.51 8.47 17.42
CA LEU A 6 -8.80 7.36 18.08
C LEU A 6 -8.59 6.16 17.15
N ASN A 7 -9.59 5.82 16.34
CA ASN A 7 -9.47 4.73 15.37
C ASN A 7 -8.50 5.09 14.24
N VAL A 8 -8.55 6.33 13.74
CA VAL A 8 -7.60 6.84 12.74
C VAL A 8 -6.17 6.81 13.29
N TYR A 9 -5.95 7.31 14.51
CA TYR A 9 -4.64 7.29 15.15
C TYR A 9 -4.10 5.86 15.31
N ARG A 10 -4.94 4.92 15.74
CA ARG A 10 -4.57 3.50 15.87
C ARG A 10 -4.19 2.91 14.52
N PHE A 11 -4.97 3.20 13.48
CA PHE A 11 -4.69 2.74 12.12
C PHE A 11 -3.36 3.27 11.60
N ILE A 12 -3.12 4.59 11.72
CA ILE A 12 -1.84 5.20 11.33
C ILE A 12 -0.67 4.57 12.08
N LYS A 13 -0.82 4.30 13.38
CA LYS A 13 0.23 3.65 14.18
C LYS A 13 0.54 2.24 13.69
N ILE A 14 -0.46 1.48 13.22
CA ILE A 14 -0.27 0.16 12.62
C ILE A 14 0.52 0.28 11.31
N LEU A 15 0.20 1.26 10.47
CA LEU A 15 0.93 1.50 9.21
C LEU A 15 2.39 1.89 9.45
N ILE A 16 2.64 2.84 10.36
CA ILE A 16 4.01 3.27 10.72
C ILE A 16 4.81 2.09 11.28
N LYS A 17 4.17 1.22 12.08
CA LYS A 17 4.78 0.00 12.59
C LYS A 17 5.15 -0.96 11.45
N GLY A 18 4.25 -1.17 10.49
CA GLY A 18 4.51 -1.94 9.28
C GLY A 18 5.71 -1.40 8.50
N LEU A 19 5.79 -0.08 8.31
CA LEU A 19 6.90 0.56 7.61
C LEU A 19 8.27 0.36 8.29
N LYS A 20 8.29 0.33 9.63
CA LYS A 20 9.51 0.17 10.42
C LYS A 20 9.94 -1.30 10.57
N GLU A 21 9.01 -2.18 10.89
CA GLU A 21 9.30 -3.56 11.27
C GLU A 21 9.31 -4.53 10.10
N ASP A 22 8.61 -4.25 9.00
CA ASP A 22 8.47 -5.17 7.88
C ASP A 22 9.34 -4.73 6.69
N THR A 23 10.41 -5.49 6.44
CA THR A 23 11.38 -5.21 5.36
C THR A 23 10.76 -5.38 3.97
N GLU A 24 9.87 -6.37 3.77
CA GLU A 24 9.21 -6.59 2.48
C GLU A 24 8.26 -5.45 2.15
N PHE A 25 7.45 -5.02 3.13
CA PHE A 25 6.56 -3.88 2.96
C PHE A 25 7.33 -2.61 2.58
N ARG A 26 8.46 -2.36 3.26
CA ARG A 26 9.33 -1.22 2.96
C ARG A 26 9.97 -1.34 1.56
N ALA A 27 10.45 -2.51 1.18
CA ALA A 27 11.05 -2.75 -0.13
C ALA A 27 10.03 -2.52 -1.27
N LEU A 28 8.82 -3.05 -1.13
CA LEU A 28 7.73 -2.84 -2.08
C LEU A 28 7.34 -1.36 -2.21
N LEU A 29 7.24 -0.65 -1.08
CA LEU A 29 6.93 0.78 -1.08
C LEU A 29 8.01 1.61 -1.78
N ILE A 30 9.29 1.32 -1.51
CA ILE A 30 10.41 1.99 -2.19
C ILE A 30 10.39 1.69 -3.69
N PHE A 31 10.17 0.43 -4.06
CA PHE A 31 10.11 0.01 -5.46
C PHE A 31 8.98 0.71 -6.23
N ILE A 32 7.76 0.74 -5.66
CA ILE A 32 6.63 1.49 -6.23
C ILE A 32 6.96 2.98 -6.36
N THR A 33 7.59 3.57 -5.34
CA THR A 33 7.97 4.98 -5.36
C THR A 33 8.96 5.28 -6.51
N ILE A 34 9.94 4.41 -6.73
CA ILE A 34 10.90 4.54 -7.84
C ILE A 34 10.17 4.44 -9.18
N LEU A 35 9.27 3.46 -9.34
CA LEU A 35 8.47 3.31 -10.56
C LEU A 35 7.62 4.56 -10.84
N LEU A 36 6.95 5.11 -9.82
CA LEU A 36 6.13 6.30 -9.96
C LEU A 36 6.96 7.54 -10.31
N ILE A 37 8.13 7.74 -9.69
CA ILE A 37 9.02 8.85 -10.02
C ILE A 37 9.53 8.71 -11.46
N GLY A 38 9.97 7.51 -11.86
CA GLY A 38 10.45 7.25 -13.21
C GLY A 38 9.38 7.47 -14.28
N ALA A 39 8.17 6.96 -14.04
CA ALA A 39 7.03 7.18 -14.92
C ALA A 39 6.64 8.65 -15.00
N ASN A 40 6.63 9.37 -13.88
CA ASN A 40 6.28 10.79 -13.86
C ASN A 40 7.28 11.63 -14.68
N VAL A 41 8.59 11.42 -14.48
CA VAL A 41 9.64 12.08 -15.28
C VAL A 41 9.50 11.75 -16.77
N PHE A 42 9.17 10.51 -17.11
CA PHE A 42 9.00 10.10 -18.50
C PHE A 42 7.77 10.76 -19.16
N TYR A 43 6.59 10.70 -18.53
CA TYR A 43 5.36 11.23 -19.11
C TYR A 43 5.36 12.76 -19.18
N THR A 44 5.98 13.44 -18.21
CA THR A 44 6.15 14.91 -18.28
C THR A 44 7.01 15.33 -19.47
N GLN A 45 8.03 14.55 -19.84
CA GLN A 45 8.89 14.85 -20.99
C GLN A 45 8.29 14.42 -22.34
N MET A 46 7.67 13.23 -22.40
CA MET A 46 7.22 12.63 -23.67
C MET A 46 5.81 13.05 -24.06
N GLU A 47 4.92 13.28 -23.08
CA GLU A 47 3.52 13.67 -23.33
C GLU A 47 3.25 15.13 -22.94
N GLY A 48 4.22 15.84 -22.35
CA GLY A 48 4.07 17.24 -21.94
C GLY A 48 3.06 17.44 -20.82
N TRP A 49 2.66 16.37 -20.12
CA TRP A 49 1.72 16.43 -19.01
C TRP A 49 2.32 17.15 -17.82
N SER A 50 1.46 17.75 -16.99
CA SER A 50 1.90 18.28 -15.70
C SER A 50 2.38 17.13 -14.80
N ILE A 51 3.22 17.45 -13.81
CA ILE A 51 3.70 16.47 -12.81
C ILE A 51 2.53 15.75 -12.12
N ILE A 52 1.42 16.44 -11.93
CA ILE A 52 0.23 15.92 -11.27
C ILE A 52 -0.52 14.96 -12.21
N ASP A 53 -0.71 15.35 -13.47
CA ASP A 53 -1.40 14.53 -14.48
C ASP A 53 -0.62 13.25 -14.79
N ALA A 54 0.71 13.36 -14.90
CA ALA A 54 1.60 12.23 -15.10
C ALA A 54 1.63 11.28 -13.88
N LEU A 55 1.63 11.82 -12.65
CA LEU A 55 1.51 11.01 -11.45
C LEU A 55 0.14 10.32 -11.38
N TYR A 56 -0.93 11.06 -11.69
CA TYR A 56 -2.29 10.55 -11.73
C TYR A 56 -2.40 9.39 -12.72
N PHE A 57 -1.98 9.58 -13.98
CA PHE A 57 -1.96 8.50 -14.97
C PHE A 57 -1.16 7.29 -14.47
N SER A 58 0.04 7.50 -13.94
CA SER A 58 0.90 6.42 -13.45
C SER A 58 0.24 5.60 -12.33
N VAL A 59 -0.42 6.27 -11.37
CA VAL A 59 -1.15 5.62 -10.28
C VAL A 59 -2.39 4.90 -10.80
N MET A 60 -3.13 5.52 -11.72
CA MET A 60 -4.34 4.95 -12.33
C MET A 60 -4.05 3.69 -13.13
N THR A 61 -2.95 3.68 -13.89
CA THR A 61 -2.47 2.51 -14.63
C THR A 61 -1.99 1.41 -13.68
N MET A 62 -1.14 1.75 -12.69
CA MET A 62 -0.62 0.78 -11.72
C MET A 62 -1.73 0.12 -10.90
N SER A 63 -2.74 0.89 -10.50
CA SER A 63 -3.89 0.41 -9.72
C SER A 63 -4.96 -0.25 -10.57
N THR A 64 -4.78 -0.30 -11.89
CA THR A 64 -5.73 -0.86 -12.88
C THR A 64 -7.12 -0.18 -12.90
N VAL A 65 -7.22 1.04 -12.37
CA VAL A 65 -8.48 1.79 -12.38
C VAL A 65 -8.74 2.36 -13.78
N GLY A 66 -7.72 2.99 -14.39
CA GLY A 66 -7.70 3.45 -15.79
C GLY A 66 -8.98 4.12 -16.32
N TYR A 67 -9.31 5.34 -15.87
CA TYR A 67 -10.49 6.07 -16.36
C TYR A 67 -10.45 6.42 -17.85
N GLY A 68 -9.26 6.49 -18.46
CA GLY A 68 -9.08 6.72 -19.89
C GLY A 68 -9.22 8.18 -20.33
N ASP A 69 -9.21 9.11 -19.39
CA ASP A 69 -9.17 10.56 -19.58
C ASP A 69 -7.80 11.08 -20.03
N LEU A 70 -6.72 10.42 -19.58
CA LEU A 70 -5.37 10.61 -20.11
C LEU A 70 -4.91 9.32 -20.80
N THR A 71 -4.37 9.45 -22.01
CA THR A 71 -3.83 8.33 -22.78
C THR A 71 -2.55 8.71 -23.51
N PRO A 72 -1.51 7.87 -23.49
CA PRO A 72 -0.27 8.10 -24.23
C PRO A 72 -0.54 8.25 -25.73
N THR A 73 -0.10 9.35 -26.32
CA THR A 73 -0.34 9.67 -27.73
C THR A 73 0.81 9.23 -28.63
N THR A 74 2.05 9.25 -28.13
CA THR A 74 3.24 8.85 -28.88
C THR A 74 3.48 7.33 -28.84
N ASP A 75 4.13 6.79 -29.87
CA ASP A 75 4.39 5.34 -29.91
C ASP A 75 5.41 4.90 -28.84
N ILE A 76 6.35 5.79 -28.51
CA ILE A 76 7.34 5.58 -27.46
C ILE A 76 6.65 5.53 -26.09
N SER A 77 5.71 6.42 -25.81
CA SER A 77 4.99 6.42 -24.53
C SER A 77 4.01 5.26 -24.40
N LYS A 78 3.39 4.81 -25.51
CA LYS A 78 2.58 3.57 -25.52
C LYS A 78 3.45 2.36 -25.15
N LEU A 79 4.62 2.21 -25.77
CA LEU A 79 5.53 1.10 -25.47
C LEU A 79 6.02 1.16 -24.01
N PHE A 80 6.40 2.34 -23.53
CA PHE A 80 6.77 2.54 -22.14
C PHE A 80 5.62 2.16 -21.19
N THR A 81 4.40 2.55 -21.51
CA THR A 81 3.20 2.24 -20.72
C THR A 81 2.98 0.73 -20.61
N VAL A 82 3.20 -0.03 -21.68
CA VAL A 82 3.12 -1.50 -21.65
C VAL A 82 4.13 -2.06 -20.64
N ILE A 83 5.40 -1.66 -20.74
CA ILE A 83 6.47 -2.13 -19.84
C ILE A 83 6.18 -1.72 -18.38
N PHE A 84 5.83 -0.45 -18.17
CA PHE A 84 5.49 0.10 -16.86
C PHE A 84 4.31 -0.65 -16.23
N THR A 85 3.28 -0.99 -17.00
CA THR A 85 2.11 -1.72 -16.51
C THR A 85 2.51 -3.09 -15.98
N PHE A 86 3.31 -3.86 -16.72
CA PHE A 86 3.76 -5.19 -16.27
C PHE A 86 4.59 -5.14 -14.98
N LEU A 87 5.48 -4.14 -14.85
CA LEU A 87 6.32 -3.99 -13.66
C LEU A 87 5.53 -3.49 -12.44
N SER A 88 4.66 -2.51 -12.65
CA SER A 88 3.94 -1.83 -11.57
C SER A 88 2.78 -2.65 -11.01
N ILE A 89 2.06 -3.40 -11.85
CA ILE A 89 0.90 -4.20 -11.40
C ILE A 89 1.31 -5.29 -10.39
N GLY A 90 2.42 -6.00 -10.66
CA GLY A 90 2.92 -7.04 -9.76
C GLY A 90 3.35 -6.46 -8.41
N ALA A 91 4.04 -5.32 -8.44
CA ALA A 91 4.43 -4.60 -7.23
C ALA A 91 3.22 -4.10 -6.43
N PHE A 92 2.21 -3.56 -7.11
CA PHE A 92 0.99 -3.06 -6.50
C PHE A 92 0.17 -4.17 -5.84
N VAL A 93 0.00 -5.30 -6.53
CA VAL A 93 -0.67 -6.49 -5.97
C VAL A 93 0.08 -7.02 -4.77
N ALA A 94 1.41 -7.18 -4.84
CA ALA A 94 2.21 -7.63 -3.71
C ALA A 94 2.13 -6.66 -2.52
N PHE A 95 2.16 -5.35 -2.79
CA PHE A 95 2.01 -4.32 -1.76
C PHE A 95 0.66 -4.39 -1.06
N THR A 96 -0.44 -4.51 -1.82
CA THR A 96 -1.80 -4.62 -1.25
C THR A 96 -1.96 -5.88 -0.41
N ALA A 97 -1.46 -7.04 -0.88
CA ALA A 97 -1.46 -8.28 -0.11
C ALA A 97 -0.68 -8.13 1.20
N LYS A 98 0.51 -7.53 1.15
CA LYS A 98 1.34 -7.32 2.33
C LYS A 98 0.70 -6.35 3.33
N PHE A 99 0.09 -5.29 2.83
CA PHE A 99 -0.68 -4.33 3.62
C PHE A 99 -1.79 -5.01 4.41
N LEU A 100 -2.56 -5.89 3.76
CA LEU A 100 -3.61 -6.68 4.41
C LEU A 100 -3.04 -7.63 5.48
N ASN A 101 -1.93 -8.30 5.18
CA ASN A 101 -1.27 -9.20 6.13
C ASN A 101 -0.84 -8.49 7.41
N ILE A 102 -0.30 -7.27 7.33
CA ILE A 102 0.08 -6.47 8.52
C ILE A 102 -1.14 -6.20 9.41
N ILE A 103 -2.28 -5.88 8.82
CA ILE A 103 -3.53 -5.63 9.55
C ILE A 103 -4.04 -6.93 10.19
N PHE A 104 -4.05 -8.03 9.43
CA PHE A 104 -4.50 -9.33 9.94
C PHE A 104 -3.62 -9.85 11.07
N GLU A 105 -2.30 -9.75 10.94
CA GLU A 105 -1.38 -10.13 12.00
C GLU A 105 -1.58 -9.30 13.26
N HIS A 106 -1.81 -7.99 13.13
CA HIS A 106 -2.10 -7.14 14.26
C HIS A 106 -3.37 -7.58 14.99
N ASN A 107 -4.43 -7.88 14.23
CA ASN A 107 -5.70 -8.35 14.77
C ASN A 107 -5.57 -9.73 15.43
N LYS A 108 -4.83 -10.67 14.81
CA LYS A 108 -4.57 -12.01 15.36
C LYS A 108 -3.80 -11.95 16.67
N ARG A 109 -2.68 -11.19 16.73
CA ARG A 109 -1.88 -11.00 17.96
C ARG A 109 -2.71 -10.37 19.08
N LYS A 110 -3.64 -9.47 18.75
CA LYS A 110 -4.56 -8.88 19.74
C LYS A 110 -5.55 -9.91 20.28
N ALA A 111 -6.14 -10.74 19.41
CA ALA A 111 -7.07 -11.80 19.80
C ALA A 111 -6.40 -12.86 20.69
N GLU A 112 -5.18 -13.28 20.37
CA GLU A 112 -4.40 -14.23 21.17
C GLU A 112 -4.08 -13.68 22.56
N LYS A 113 -3.66 -12.41 22.67
CA LYS A 113 -3.45 -11.74 23.97
C LYS A 113 -4.72 -11.70 24.82
N ILE A 114 -5.88 -11.50 24.21
CA ILE A 114 -7.17 -11.51 24.93
C ILE A 114 -7.50 -12.93 25.40
N LYS A 115 -7.37 -13.94 24.54
CA LYS A 115 -7.57 -15.36 24.90
C LYS A 115 -6.66 -15.78 26.07
N GLN A 116 -5.38 -15.41 26.02
CA GLN A 116 -4.42 -15.71 27.08
C GLN A 116 -4.81 -15.04 28.42
N LYS A 117 -5.22 -13.77 28.39
CA LYS A 117 -5.72 -13.07 29.60
C LYS A 117 -6.97 -13.74 30.19
N ILE A 118 -7.89 -14.22 29.35
CA ILE A 118 -9.08 -14.94 29.80
C ILE A 118 -8.68 -16.28 30.44
N ASN A 119 -7.79 -17.04 29.82
CA ASN A 119 -7.35 -18.33 30.35
C ASN A 119 -6.63 -18.20 31.70
N ASN A 120 -5.73 -17.23 31.83
CA ASN A 120 -5.02 -16.96 33.08
C ASN A 120 -5.97 -16.55 34.21
N ARG A 121 -7.06 -15.83 33.90
CA ARG A 121 -8.10 -15.47 34.89
C ARG A 121 -8.93 -16.68 35.32
N LYS A 122 -9.22 -17.61 34.42
CA LYS A 122 -9.93 -18.86 34.74
C LYS A 122 -9.08 -19.75 35.67
N GLN A 123 -7.80 -19.90 35.37
CA GLN A 123 -6.87 -20.68 36.21
C GLN A 123 -6.75 -20.11 37.63
N LYS A 124 -6.64 -18.78 37.78
CA LYS A 124 -6.59 -18.14 39.11
C LYS A 124 -7.86 -18.37 39.95
N ARG A 125 -9.04 -18.41 39.32
CA ARG A 125 -10.32 -18.65 40.00
C ARG A 125 -10.52 -20.10 40.45
N GLN A 126 -9.82 -21.05 39.83
CA GLN A 126 -9.88 -22.47 40.21
C GLN A 126 -8.91 -22.83 41.35
N ALA A 127 -8.00 -21.92 41.71
CA ALA A 127 -6.99 -22.12 42.74
C ALA A 127 -7.32 -21.41 44.08
N THR A 128 -8.52 -20.81 44.19
CA THR A 128 -9.07 -20.18 45.40
C THR A 128 -10.31 -20.94 45.81
#